data_AF-A0A1Y4RZX3-F1
#
_entry.id   AF-A0A1Y4RZX3-F1
#
_cell.length_a   1.000
_cell.length_b   1.000
_cell.length_c   1.000
_cell.angle_alpha   90.00
_cell.angle_beta   90.00
_cell.angle_gamma   90.00
#
_symmetry.space_group_name_H-M   'P 1'
#
loop_
_entity.id
_entity.type
_entity.pdbx_description
1 polymer ?
#
loop_
_entity_poly.entity_id
_entity_poly.type
_entity_poly.pdbx_seq_one_letter_code
_entity_poly.pdbx_strand_id
1 'polypeptide(L)'
;MKVRKQTLWRVPIYCLIASWLSFYVTVYLGRFFFVVTTVGEDGVVVGSIDQVRSGIFNGVLFLIVLLLGGLWAFRSMTRAEIAVSAGIMTVVYLVALGLLRMFPQPPVSVTIAAATLRNWPSILTSLLFKATGQPTLSAVLACLAPLLFIPFGRKQVQ
;
A
#
# COMPACT_ATOMS: atom_id res chain seq x y z
N MET A 1 -29.15 7.32 -2.33
CA MET A 1 -27.89 8.08 -2.56
C MET A 1 -27.54 8.03 -4.04
N LYS A 2 -27.35 9.17 -4.70
CA LYS A 2 -26.93 9.22 -6.12
C LYS A 2 -25.41 9.35 -6.17
N VAL A 3 -24.70 8.23 -6.34
CA VAL A 3 -23.24 8.23 -6.51
C VAL A 3 -22.92 8.69 -7.92
N ARG A 4 -22.02 9.67 -8.07
CA ARG A 4 -21.57 10.12 -9.39
C ARG A 4 -20.67 9.05 -10.02
N LYS A 5 -21.02 8.57 -11.22
CA LYS A 5 -20.23 7.51 -11.89
C LYS A 5 -18.75 7.90 -12.08
N GLN A 6 -18.47 9.19 -12.31
CA GLN A 6 -17.11 9.73 -12.47
C GLN A 6 -16.23 9.59 -11.22
N THR A 7 -16.83 9.49 -10.02
CA THR A 7 -16.06 9.39 -8.77
C THR A 7 -15.70 7.95 -8.40
N LEU A 8 -16.30 6.95 -9.05
CA LEU A 8 -16.07 5.53 -8.75
C LEU A 8 -14.62 5.09 -9.03
N TRP A 9 -13.98 5.66 -10.05
CA TRP A 9 -12.61 5.31 -10.44
C TRP A 9 -11.54 6.18 -9.79
N ARG A 10 -11.92 7.23 -9.04
CA ARG A 10 -10.94 8.14 -8.43
C ARG A 10 -10.04 7.45 -7.41
N VAL A 11 -10.62 6.68 -6.48
CA VAL A 11 -9.81 5.97 -5.46
C VAL A 11 -8.96 4.87 -6.10
N PRO A 12 -9.49 3.99 -6.98
CA PRO A 12 -8.67 3.01 -7.67
C PRO A 12 -7.48 3.60 -8.42
N ILE A 13 -7.70 4.63 -9.25
CA ILE A 13 -6.62 5.26 -10.03
C ILE A 13 -5.57 5.87 -9.10
N TYR A 14 -6.01 6.58 -8.05
CA TYR A 14 -5.10 7.14 -7.06
C TYR A 14 -4.25 6.05 -6.39
N CYS A 15 -4.87 4.97 -5.92
CA CYS A 15 -4.19 3.85 -5.27
C CYS A 15 -3.14 3.19 -6.18
N LEU A 16 -3.43 3.07 -7.48
CA LEU A 16 -2.47 2.51 -8.44
C LEU A 16 -1.28 3.44 -8.66
N ILE A 17 -1.53 4.74 -8.89
CA ILE A 17 -0.47 5.75 -9.07
C ILE A 17 0.38 5.85 -7.79
N ALA A 18 -0.26 5.87 -6.62
CA ALA A 18 0.43 5.91 -5.33
C ALA A 18 1.26 4.63 -5.09
N SER A 19 0.77 3.46 -5.47
CA SER A 19 1.54 2.21 -5.41
C SER A 19 2.78 2.30 -6.30
N TRP A 20 2.59 2.74 -7.54
CA TRP A 20 3.68 2.90 -8.50
C TRP A 20 4.76 3.86 -7.99
N LEU A 21 4.36 5.06 -7.58
CA LEU A 21 5.29 6.07 -7.05
C LEU A 21 5.99 5.58 -5.78
N SER A 22 5.24 5.03 -4.81
CA SER A 22 5.84 4.54 -3.56
C SER A 22 6.81 3.38 -3.80
N PHE A 23 6.56 2.54 -4.81
CA PHE A 23 7.48 1.46 -5.20
C PHE A 23 8.83 2.04 -5.65
N TYR A 24 8.83 2.97 -6.61
CA TYR A 24 10.07 3.57 -7.10
C TYR A 24 10.78 4.37 -6.01
N VAL A 25 10.05 5.14 -5.20
CA VAL A 25 10.63 5.84 -4.05
C VAL A 25 11.30 4.86 -3.09
N THR A 26 10.66 3.72 -2.80
CA THR A 26 11.24 2.68 -1.93
C THR A 26 12.47 2.05 -2.55
N VAL A 27 12.47 1.74 -3.84
CA VAL A 27 13.62 1.14 -4.54
C VAL A 27 14.81 2.09 -4.59
N TYR A 28 14.59 3.35 -4.96
CA TYR A 28 15.68 4.33 -5.10
C TYR A 28 16.22 4.83 -3.75
N LEU A 29 15.34 5.15 -2.79
CA LEU A 29 15.78 5.69 -1.49
C LEU A 29 16.10 4.58 -0.49
N GLY A 30 15.50 3.40 -0.61
CA GLY A 30 15.68 2.33 0.36
C GLY A 30 17.12 1.84 0.48
N ARG A 31 17.85 1.83 -0.65
CA ARG A 31 19.29 1.54 -0.70
C ARG A 31 20.12 2.49 0.19
N PHE A 32 19.73 3.75 0.30
CA PHE A 32 20.44 4.74 1.12
C PHE A 32 19.97 4.76 2.57
N PHE A 33 18.69 4.46 2.81
CA PHE A 33 18.07 4.67 4.12
C PHE A 33 18.13 3.46 5.05
N PHE A 34 18.01 2.23 4.55
CA PHE A 34 17.87 1.06 5.44
C PHE A 34 18.68 -0.16 4.99
N VAL A 35 19.27 -0.14 3.80
CA VAL A 35 20.23 -1.17 3.39
C VAL A 35 21.59 -0.84 4.00
N VAL A 36 22.04 -1.69 4.92
CA VAL A 36 23.35 -1.60 5.55
C VAL A 36 24.21 -2.72 5.00
N THR A 37 25.21 -2.37 4.20
CA THR A 37 26.20 -3.33 3.70
C THR A 37 27.32 -3.46 4.72
N THR A 38 27.40 -4.61 5.38
CA THR A 38 28.53 -4.96 6.24
C THR A 38 29.43 -5.94 5.49
N VAL A 39 30.74 -5.73 5.55
CA VAL A 39 31.70 -6.73 5.06
C VAL A 39 31.92 -7.72 6.20
N GLY A 40 31.55 -8.98 6.01
CA GLY A 40 31.83 -10.04 6.98
C GLY A 40 33.33 -10.30 7.10
N GLU A 41 33.75 -11.01 8.15
CA GLU A 41 35.16 -11.38 8.36
C GLU A 41 35.75 -12.17 7.17
N ASP A 42 34.89 -12.83 6.38
CA ASP A 42 35.22 -13.58 5.16
C ASP A 42 35.42 -12.69 3.91
N GLY A 43 35.34 -11.36 4.04
CA GLY A 43 35.41 -10.40 2.92
C GLY A 43 34.14 -10.34 2.06
N VAL A 44 33.11 -11.11 2.41
CA VAL A 44 31.82 -11.13 1.70
C VAL A 44 30.97 -9.94 2.13
N VAL A 45 30.45 -9.18 1.16
CA VAL A 45 29.51 -8.09 1.42
C VAL A 45 28.15 -8.68 1.76
N VAL A 46 27.77 -8.62 3.04
CA VAL A 46 26.46 -9.01 3.53
C VAL A 46 25.58 -7.76 3.62
N GLY A 47 24.55 -7.69 2.77
CA GLY A 47 23.52 -6.66 2.86
C GLY A 47 22.51 -7.03 3.95
N SER A 48 22.50 -6.29 5.05
CA SER A 48 21.46 -6.39 6.08
C SER A 48 20.45 -5.26 5.93
N ILE A 49 19.19 -5.54 6.26
CA ILE A 49 18.13 -4.53 6.30
C ILE A 49 17.89 -4.17 7.75
N ASP A 50 18.13 -2.91 8.11
CA ASP A 50 17.79 -2.42 9.44
C ASP A 50 16.26 -2.36 9.57
N GLN A 51 15.72 -3.19 10.46
CA GLN A 51 14.28 -3.37 10.65
C GLN A 51 13.58 -2.12 11.23
N VAL A 52 14.30 -1.30 11.99
CA VAL A 52 13.77 -0.08 12.61
C VAL A 52 13.74 1.02 11.56
N ARG A 53 14.86 1.25 10.87
CA ARG A 53 14.98 2.29 9.82
C ARG A 53 14.03 2.03 8.66
N SER A 54 13.93 0.78 8.20
CA SER A 54 12.96 0.38 7.17
C SER A 54 11.51 0.55 7.65
N GLY A 55 11.22 0.26 8.92
CA GLY A 55 9.91 0.47 9.53
C GLY A 55 9.49 1.93 9.54
N ILE A 56 10.40 2.82 9.96
CA ILE A 56 10.15 4.28 9.99
C ILE A 56 9.93 4.81 8.57
N PHE A 57 10.82 4.47 7.63
CA PHE A 57 10.71 4.90 6.23
C PHE A 57 9.35 4.50 5.61
N ASN A 58 8.98 3.23 5.78
CA ASN A 58 7.71 2.71 5.29
C ASN A 58 6.52 3.39 5.98
N GLY A 59 6.56 3.57 7.30
CA GLY A 59 5.52 4.28 8.05
C GLY A 59 5.30 5.71 7.54
N VAL A 60 6.38 6.46 7.31
CA VAL A 60 6.33 7.82 6.76
C VAL A 60 5.76 7.82 5.35
N LEU A 61 6.20 6.93 4.47
CA LEU A 61 5.64 6.82 3.11
C LEU A 61 4.15 6.51 3.12
N PHE A 62 3.70 5.61 3.99
CA PHE A 62 2.29 5.27 4.14
C PHE A 62 1.47 6.50 4.55
N LEU A 63 1.94 7.26 5.54
CA LEU A 63 1.26 8.49 5.97
C LEU A 63 1.22 9.55 4.87
N ILE A 64 2.30 9.72 4.10
CA ILE A 64 2.33 10.65 2.97
C ILE A 64 1.27 10.26 1.93
N VAL A 65 1.21 9.00 1.53
CA VAL A 65 0.18 8.50 0.58
C VAL A 65 -1.23 8.73 1.16
N LEU A 66 -1.44 8.40 2.42
CA LEU A 66 -2.75 8.53 3.05
C LEU A 66 -3.21 9.99 3.13
N LEU A 67 -2.32 10.90 3.51
CA LEU A 67 -2.61 12.33 3.63
C LEU A 67 -2.78 13.00 2.28
N LEU A 68 -1.95 12.69 1.27
CA LEU A 68 -2.10 13.24 -0.08
C LEU A 68 -3.41 12.78 -0.73
N GLY A 69 -3.77 11.50 -0.56
CA GLY A 69 -5.04 10.98 -1.06
C GLY A 69 -6.22 11.64 -0.35
N GLY A 70 -6.21 11.62 0.98
CA GLY A 70 -7.30 12.13 1.80
C GLY A 70 -7.52 13.64 1.70
N LEU A 71 -6.47 14.44 1.97
CA LEU A 71 -6.57 15.90 2.09
C LEU A 71 -6.62 16.61 0.74
N TRP A 72 -6.05 16.01 -0.32
CA TRP A 72 -5.98 16.64 -1.64
C TRP A 72 -6.86 15.93 -2.67
N ALA A 73 -6.61 14.64 -2.96
CA ALA A 73 -7.27 13.94 -4.06
C ALA A 73 -8.79 13.73 -3.84
N PHE A 74 -9.22 13.47 -2.60
CA PHE A 74 -10.61 13.13 -2.29
C PHE A 74 -11.39 14.23 -1.56
N ARG A 75 -10.82 15.43 -1.38
CA ARG A 75 -11.44 16.55 -0.64
C ARG A 75 -12.79 17.01 -1.20
N SER A 76 -13.05 16.80 -2.49
CA SER A 76 -14.32 17.16 -3.15
C SER A 76 -15.37 16.04 -3.15
N MET A 77 -15.04 14.86 -2.59
CA MET A 77 -15.92 13.71 -2.53
C MET A 77 -16.60 13.60 -1.16
N THR A 78 -17.78 13.00 -1.14
CA THR A 78 -18.48 12.64 0.11
C THR A 78 -17.95 11.31 0.66
N ARG A 79 -18.16 11.07 1.96
CA ARG A 79 -17.75 9.79 2.60
C ARG A 79 -18.33 8.56 1.90
N ALA A 80 -19.58 8.65 1.44
CA ALA A 80 -20.24 7.57 0.73
C ALA A 80 -19.62 7.30 -0.66
N GLU A 81 -19.28 8.35 -1.41
CA GLU A 81 -18.60 8.20 -2.70
C GLU A 81 -17.22 7.57 -2.53
N ILE A 82 -16.47 7.97 -1.50
CA ILE A 82 -15.17 7.37 -1.17
C ILE A 82 -15.35 5.91 -0.76
N ALA A 83 -16.33 5.59 0.10
CA ALA A 83 -16.55 4.22 0.56
C ALA A 83 -16.84 3.26 -0.60
N VAL A 84 -17.68 3.66 -1.58
CA VAL A 84 -17.97 2.83 -2.76
C VAL A 84 -16.73 2.67 -3.63
N SER A 85 -16.01 3.77 -3.91
CA SER A 85 -14.81 3.75 -4.75
C SER A 85 -13.66 2.94 -4.11
N ALA A 86 -13.46 3.11 -2.80
CA ALA A 86 -12.50 2.35 -2.00
C ALA A 86 -12.89 0.87 -1.89
N GLY A 87 -14.19 0.56 -1.80
CA GLY A 87 -14.71 -0.80 -1.82
C GLY A 87 -14.33 -1.54 -3.10
N ILE A 88 -14.46 -0.90 -4.26
CA ILE A 88 -14.02 -1.47 -5.55
C ILE A 88 -12.53 -1.83 -5.48
N MET A 89 -11.68 -0.90 -5.06
CA MET A 89 -10.24 -1.17 -4.98
C MET A 89 -9.89 -2.25 -3.95
N THR A 90 -10.63 -2.30 -2.85
CA THR A 90 -10.48 -3.34 -1.81
C THR A 90 -10.75 -4.73 -2.39
N VAL A 91 -11.83 -4.88 -3.15
CA VAL A 91 -12.15 -6.14 -3.85
C VAL A 91 -11.04 -6.49 -4.84
N VAL A 92 -10.56 -5.53 -5.63
CA VAL A 92 -9.44 -5.75 -6.56
C VAL A 92 -8.20 -6.26 -5.82
N TYR A 93 -7.85 -5.68 -4.68
CA TYR A 93 -6.71 -6.13 -3.87
C TYR A 93 -6.91 -7.51 -3.25
N LEU A 94 -8.13 -7.84 -2.78
CA LEU A 94 -8.45 -9.16 -2.25
C LEU A 94 -8.37 -10.24 -3.35
N VAL A 95 -8.91 -9.96 -4.53
CA VAL A 95 -8.81 -10.87 -5.69
C VAL A 95 -7.35 -11.07 -6.09
N ALA A 96 -6.57 -9.99 -6.21
CA ALA A 96 -5.15 -10.09 -6.54
C ALA A 96 -4.37 -10.89 -5.48
N LEU A 97 -4.66 -10.70 -4.19
CA LEU A 97 -4.06 -11.47 -3.11
C LEU A 97 -4.43 -12.96 -3.21
N GLY A 98 -5.71 -13.27 -3.45
CA GLY A 98 -6.19 -14.65 -3.63
C GLY A 98 -5.52 -15.35 -4.80
N LEU A 99 -5.45 -14.69 -5.96
CA LEU A 99 -4.77 -15.22 -7.15
C LEU A 99 -3.29 -15.52 -6.87
N LEU A 100 -2.55 -14.58 -6.27
CA LEU A 100 -1.14 -14.80 -5.93
C LEU A 100 -0.95 -15.95 -4.94
N ARG A 101 -1.92 -16.24 -4.07
CA ARG A 101 -1.85 -17.39 -3.15
C ARG A 101 -2.17 -18.72 -3.82
N MET A 102 -2.94 -18.73 -4.90
CA MET A 102 -3.21 -19.93 -5.69
C MET A 102 -1.98 -20.40 -6.49
N PHE A 103 -1.03 -19.50 -6.76
CA PHE A 103 0.23 -19.80 -7.46
C PHE A 103 1.41 -19.72 -6.48
N PRO A 104 1.94 -20.85 -5.96
CA PRO A 104 3.02 -20.86 -4.97
C PRO A 104 4.33 -20.22 -5.49
N GLN A 105 4.57 -20.30 -6.80
CA GLN A 105 5.73 -19.73 -7.48
C GLN A 105 5.27 -18.99 -8.74
N PRO A 106 4.70 -17.78 -8.59
CA PRO A 106 4.30 -16.99 -9.74
C PRO A 106 5.55 -16.54 -10.51
N PRO A 107 5.47 -16.34 -11.84
CA PRO A 107 6.56 -15.81 -12.62
C PRO A 107 7.10 -14.50 -12.03
N VAL A 108 8.40 -14.27 -12.13
CA VAL A 108 9.06 -13.08 -11.57
C VAL A 108 8.40 -11.78 -12.04
N SER A 109 7.99 -11.72 -13.32
CA SER A 109 7.27 -10.58 -13.89
C SER A 109 5.94 -10.29 -13.17
N VAL A 110 5.19 -11.34 -12.82
CA VAL A 110 3.92 -11.23 -12.09
C VAL A 110 4.16 -10.76 -10.65
N THR A 111 5.20 -11.28 -10.00
CA THR A 111 5.59 -10.87 -8.65
C THR A 111 5.98 -9.40 -8.61
N ILE A 112 6.79 -8.94 -9.57
CA ILE A 112 7.19 -7.53 -9.68
C ILE A 112 5.96 -6.68 -9.97
N ALA A 113 5.13 -7.04 -10.95
CA ALA A 113 3.93 -6.28 -11.28
C ALA A 113 2.98 -6.16 -10.07
N ALA A 114 2.77 -7.25 -9.33
CA ALA A 114 1.99 -7.24 -8.10
C ALA A 114 2.61 -6.34 -7.02
N ALA A 115 3.93 -6.37 -6.85
CA ALA A 115 4.63 -5.48 -5.93
C ALA A 115 4.43 -4.01 -6.31
N THR A 116 4.55 -3.65 -7.59
CA THR A 116 4.40 -2.27 -8.06
C THR A 116 2.96 -1.74 -7.90
N LEU A 117 1.95 -2.59 -8.14
CA LEU A 117 0.53 -2.19 -8.07
C LEU A 117 -0.07 -2.29 -6.66
N ARG A 118 0.63 -2.94 -5.73
CA ARG A 118 0.20 -3.15 -4.33
C ARG A 118 1.27 -2.73 -3.31
N ASN A 119 2.14 -1.80 -3.68
CA ASN A 119 3.22 -1.39 -2.80
C ASN A 119 2.73 -0.64 -1.55
N TRP A 120 1.85 0.35 -1.70
CA TRP A 120 1.43 1.12 -0.52
C TRP A 120 0.62 0.28 0.50
N PRO A 121 -0.25 -0.68 0.11
CA PRO A 121 -0.86 -1.59 1.08
C PRO A 121 0.12 -2.64 1.63
N SER A 122 1.17 -3.03 0.89
CA SER A 122 2.18 -3.97 1.41
C SER A 122 3.02 -3.36 2.53
N ILE A 123 3.21 -2.03 2.52
CA ILE A 123 3.75 -1.29 3.66
C ILE A 123 2.88 -1.52 4.91
N LEU A 124 1.56 -1.38 4.79
CA LEU A 124 0.64 -1.62 5.91
C LEU A 124 0.66 -3.08 6.36
N THR A 125 0.77 -4.02 5.41
CA THR A 125 0.96 -5.45 5.73
C THR A 125 2.17 -5.66 6.64
N SER A 126 3.29 -5.00 6.33
CA SER A 126 4.53 -5.14 7.09
C SER A 126 4.40 -4.56 8.50
N LEU A 127 3.72 -3.42 8.65
CA LEU A 127 3.45 -2.81 9.96
C LEU A 127 2.50 -3.68 10.80
N LEU A 128 1.43 -4.19 10.19
CA LEU A 128 0.47 -5.07 10.84
C LEU A 128 1.11 -6.42 11.22
N PHE A 129 2.02 -6.94 10.40
CA PHE A 129 2.72 -8.18 10.71
C PHE A 129 3.61 -8.03 11.94
N LYS A 130 4.32 -6.90 12.07
CA LYS A 130 5.09 -6.60 13.29
C LYS A 130 4.21 -6.51 14.54
N ALA A 131 2.96 -6.05 14.41
CA ALA A 131 2.03 -5.93 15.53
C ALA A 131 1.29 -7.24 15.86
N THR A 132 0.96 -8.06 14.86
CA THR A 132 0.08 -9.23 15.03
C THR A 132 0.82 -10.57 14.98
N GLY A 133 2.01 -10.63 14.40
CA GLY A 133 2.73 -11.87 14.12
C GLY A 133 2.07 -12.77 13.07
N GLN A 134 0.94 -12.36 12.47
CA GLN A 134 0.16 -13.21 11.58
C GLN A 134 0.21 -12.67 10.13
N PRO A 135 0.92 -13.34 9.21
CA PRO A 135 1.18 -12.79 7.87
C PRO A 135 -0.08 -12.77 7.00
N THR A 136 -0.94 -13.79 7.10
CA THR A 136 -2.18 -13.86 6.33
C THR A 136 -3.19 -12.82 6.80
N LEU A 137 -3.41 -12.70 8.11
CA LEU A 137 -4.31 -11.70 8.69
C LEU A 137 -3.84 -10.27 8.34
N SER A 138 -2.53 -10.01 8.45
CA SER A 138 -1.95 -8.72 8.08
C SER A 138 -2.16 -8.36 6.62
N ALA A 139 -1.99 -9.32 5.70
CA ALA A 139 -2.19 -9.10 4.27
C ALA A 139 -3.66 -8.84 3.92
N VAL A 140 -4.60 -9.56 4.54
CA VAL A 140 -6.04 -9.38 4.33
C VAL A 140 -6.49 -8.01 4.87
N LEU A 141 -6.08 -7.65 6.08
CA LEU A 141 -6.39 -6.35 6.66
C LEU A 141 -5.79 -5.20 5.84
N ALA A 142 -4.59 -5.37 5.30
CA ALA A 142 -3.97 -4.37 4.44
C ALA A 142 -4.73 -4.17 3.11
N CYS A 143 -5.46 -5.17 2.59
CA CYS A 143 -6.31 -4.95 1.43
C CYS A 143 -7.44 -3.95 1.71
N LEU A 144 -7.81 -3.74 2.97
CA LEU A 144 -8.79 -2.74 3.42
C LEU A 144 -8.21 -1.32 3.50
N ALA A 145 -6.91 -1.13 3.23
CA ALA A 145 -6.26 0.17 3.30
C ALA A 145 -6.99 1.30 2.54
N PRO A 146 -7.59 1.08 1.34
CA PRO A 146 -8.36 2.13 0.66
C PRO A 146 -9.52 2.68 1.51
N LEU A 147 -10.10 1.89 2.41
CA LEU A 147 -11.20 2.34 3.28
C LEU A 147 -10.74 3.39 4.29
N LEU A 148 -9.43 3.50 4.56
CA LEU A 148 -8.86 4.56 5.39
C LEU A 148 -9.03 5.96 4.78
N PHE A 149 -9.40 6.07 3.49
CA PHE A 149 -9.74 7.35 2.88
C PHE A 149 -11.13 7.87 3.27
N ILE A 150 -12.03 7.02 3.79
CA ILE A 150 -13.43 7.38 4.09
C ILE A 150 -13.54 8.59 5.05
N PRO A 151 -12.78 8.70 6.16
CA PRO A 151 -12.89 9.82 7.09
C PRO A 151 -12.60 11.19 6.46
N PHE A 152 -11.82 11.23 5.37
CA PHE A 152 -11.46 12.46 4.66
C PHE A 152 -12.58 13.02 3.77
N GLY A 153 -13.63 12.22 3.52
CA GLY A 153 -14.78 12.67 2.76
C GLY A 153 -15.63 13.68 3.51
N ARG A 154 -16.28 14.57 2.75
CA ARG A 154 -17.27 15.51 3.30
C ARG A 154 -18.42 14.73 3.93
N LYS A 155 -18.84 15.16 5.13
CA LYS A 155 -20.10 14.69 5.72
C LYS A 155 -21.23 15.07 4.76
N GLN A 156 -22.14 14.14 4.49
CA GLN A 156 -23.39 14.51 3.85
C GLN A 156 -24.16 15.33 4.88
N VAL A 157 -24.26 16.63 4.63
CA VAL A 157 -25.24 17.47 5.32
C VAL A 157 -26.57 17.10 4.67
N GLN A 158 -27.43 16.45 5.43
CA GLN A 158 -28.83 16.26 5.05
C GLN A 158 -29.54 17.62 5.02
#